data_AF-A0A921MR61-F1
#
_entry.id   AF-A0A921MR61-F1
#
_cell.length_a   1.000
_cell.length_b   1.000
_cell.length_c   1.000
_cell.angle_alpha   90.00
_cell.angle_beta   90.00
_cell.angle_gamma   90.00
#
_symmetry.space_group_name_H-M   'P 1'
#
loop_
_entity.id
_entity.type
_entity.pdbx_description
1 polymer ?
#
loop_
_entity_poly.entity_id
_entity_poly.type
_entity_poly.pdbx_seq_one_letter_code
_entity_poly.pdbx_strand_id
1 'polypeptide(L)'
;MKIKKIEQLKSAREMFFPKRYRAVIMPEASQQANEGTAIIWEDFAKFSEGSETSPTPAEVNDQMGLIPSQYTQMPGWGGAGIHQSGGSAYIGFIKSPYGEDTGFITTPPADLSGNSGTYTIRFRARSVLTEGDELLISNFDPESSTPYISSTAIVITNEWTEYTVEMNQGIEKSRL
;
A
#
# COMPACT_ATOMS: atom_id res chain seq x y z
N MET A 1 18.25 -47.46 -41.14
CA MET A 1 18.06 -48.27 -39.92
C MET A 1 17.90 -47.30 -38.74
N LYS A 2 16.87 -47.53 -37.90
CA LYS A 2 16.25 -46.53 -36.98
C LYS A 2 17.20 -46.06 -35.86
N ILE A 3 17.19 -44.74 -35.63
CA ILE A 3 17.82 -44.03 -34.51
C ILE A 3 16.85 -44.07 -33.31
N LYS A 4 17.32 -44.46 -32.12
CA LYS A 4 16.62 -44.21 -30.85
C LYS A 4 17.19 -42.94 -30.23
N LYS A 5 16.28 -42.01 -29.90
CA LYS A 5 16.51 -40.71 -29.27
C LYS A 5 17.01 -40.93 -27.84
N ILE A 6 18.20 -40.42 -27.51
CA ILE A 6 18.62 -40.20 -26.13
C ILE A 6 18.15 -38.79 -25.79
N GLU A 7 17.28 -38.66 -24.80
CA GLU A 7 16.89 -37.36 -24.26
C GLU A 7 18.12 -36.65 -23.71
N GLN A 8 18.35 -35.41 -24.17
CA GLN A 8 19.31 -34.53 -23.50
C GLN A 8 18.74 -34.18 -22.12
N LEU A 9 19.38 -34.72 -21.09
CA LEU A 9 19.33 -34.18 -19.73
C LEU A 9 19.63 -32.69 -19.80
N LYS A 10 18.68 -31.87 -19.34
CA LYS A 10 18.85 -30.43 -19.21
C LYS A 10 20.13 -30.15 -18.42
N SER A 11 20.95 -29.26 -18.96
CA SER A 11 22.24 -28.87 -18.40
C SER A 11 22.10 -28.45 -16.93
N ALA A 12 23.07 -28.84 -16.10
CA ALA A 12 23.17 -28.47 -14.68
C ALA A 12 23.16 -26.95 -14.41
N ARG A 13 23.21 -26.11 -15.46
CA ARG A 13 22.98 -24.66 -15.36
C ARG A 13 21.53 -24.25 -15.09
N GLU A 14 20.52 -25.10 -15.34
CA GLU A 14 19.12 -24.75 -15.09
C GLU A 14 18.60 -25.16 -13.69
N MET A 15 19.34 -25.97 -12.93
CA MET A 15 18.91 -26.47 -11.61
C MET A 15 19.44 -25.68 -10.39
N PHE A 16 20.29 -24.68 -10.59
CA PHE A 16 20.89 -23.89 -9.49
C PHE A 16 20.83 -22.37 -9.73
N PHE A 17 19.65 -21.87 -10.10
CA PHE A 17 19.34 -20.45 -9.86
C PHE A 17 18.50 -20.35 -8.58
N PRO A 18 19.07 -19.94 -7.43
CA PRO A 18 18.22 -19.45 -6.36
C PRO A 18 17.39 -18.29 -6.95
N LYS A 19 16.08 -18.24 -6.67
CA LYS A 19 15.24 -17.08 -6.95
C LYS A 19 15.85 -15.89 -6.22
N ARG A 20 16.76 -15.19 -6.89
CA ARG A 20 17.28 -13.91 -6.46
C ARG A 20 16.17 -12.92 -6.74
N TYR A 21 15.35 -12.65 -5.73
CA TYR A 21 14.66 -11.37 -5.65
C TYR A 21 15.78 -10.33 -5.72
N ARG A 22 15.92 -9.68 -6.88
CA ARG A 22 16.77 -8.50 -6.99
C ARG A 22 16.09 -7.45 -6.13
N ALA A 23 16.59 -7.24 -4.91
CA ALA A 23 16.51 -5.93 -4.29
C ALA A 23 17.23 -4.99 -5.26
N VAL A 24 16.46 -4.25 -6.05
CA VAL A 24 16.99 -3.07 -6.72
C VAL A 24 17.28 -2.10 -5.59
N ILE A 25 18.54 -2.06 -5.16
CA ILE A 25 19.03 -0.97 -4.31
C ILE A 25 18.93 0.28 -5.18
N MET A 26 17.83 1.02 -5.02
CA MET A 26 17.77 2.40 -5.51
C MET A 26 18.81 3.19 -4.72
N PRO A 27 19.62 4.04 -5.36
CA PRO A 27 20.54 4.89 -4.63
C PRO A 27 19.73 5.77 -3.67
N GLU A 28 20.21 5.90 -2.42
CA GLU A 28 19.75 6.91 -1.46
C GLU A 28 19.86 8.29 -2.11
N ALA A 29 18.76 8.69 -2.72
CA ALA A 29 18.50 10.08 -3.04
C ALA A 29 17.32 10.44 -2.15
N SER A 30 17.57 11.33 -1.20
CA SER A 30 16.55 12.18 -0.60
C SER A 30 15.88 13.00 -1.71
N GLN A 31 15.07 12.33 -2.51
CA GLN A 31 14.16 12.95 -3.44
C GLN A 31 12.90 13.19 -2.65
N GLN A 32 12.71 14.44 -2.21
CA GLN A 32 11.37 15.01 -2.18
C GLN A 32 10.69 14.56 -3.49
N ALA A 33 9.76 13.61 -3.38
CA ALA A 33 8.91 13.26 -4.48
C ALA A 33 8.23 14.56 -4.89
N ASN A 34 8.59 15.07 -6.06
CA ASN A 34 8.06 16.33 -6.53
C ASN A 34 6.53 16.21 -6.57
N GLU A 35 5.85 16.98 -5.72
CA GLU A 35 4.40 17.04 -5.51
C GLU A 35 3.60 17.14 -6.84
N GLY A 36 4.25 17.52 -7.94
CA GLY A 36 3.66 17.64 -9.28
C GLY A 36 3.69 16.41 -10.20
N THR A 37 4.04 15.20 -9.74
CA THR A 37 4.11 13.99 -10.62
C THR A 37 3.34 12.76 -10.15
N ALA A 38 2.91 12.69 -8.90
CA ALA A 38 2.12 11.56 -8.43
C ALA A 38 0.64 11.75 -8.79
N ILE A 39 -0.02 10.67 -9.25
CA ILE A 39 -1.46 10.69 -9.56
C ILE A 39 -2.28 10.88 -8.28
N ILE A 40 -1.77 10.35 -7.16
CA ILE A 40 -2.31 10.51 -5.81
C ILE A 40 -1.14 10.87 -4.90
N TRP A 41 -1.32 11.88 -4.06
CA TRP A 41 -0.32 12.30 -3.08
C TRP A 41 -0.97 12.71 -1.76
N GLU A 42 -0.28 12.38 -0.66
CA GLU A 42 -0.64 12.76 0.69
C GLU A 42 0.60 12.68 1.59
N ASP A 43 0.75 13.64 2.49
CA ASP A 43 1.82 13.72 3.49
C ASP A 43 1.29 13.64 4.94
N PHE A 44 -0.04 13.70 5.12
CA PHE A 44 -0.74 13.76 6.38
C PHE A 44 -0.27 14.87 7.31
N ALA A 45 0.35 15.93 6.78
CA ALA A 45 0.84 17.06 7.58
C ALA A 45 -0.30 17.79 8.32
N LYS A 46 -1.52 17.70 7.79
CA LYS A 46 -2.75 18.26 8.38
C LYS A 46 -3.31 17.40 9.52
N PHE A 47 -2.79 16.20 9.77
CA PHE A 47 -3.13 15.37 10.94
C PHE A 47 -2.33 15.85 12.16
N SER A 48 -2.46 17.13 12.50
CA SER A 48 -1.57 17.82 13.44
C SER A 48 -1.84 17.55 14.91
N GLU A 49 -3.00 16.96 15.24
CA GLU A 49 -3.35 16.62 16.61
C GLU A 49 -2.76 15.27 17.05
N GLY A 50 -2.63 15.08 18.37
CA GLY A 50 -2.04 13.88 18.95
C GLY A 50 -0.51 13.81 18.75
N SER A 51 0.04 12.61 18.89
CA SER A 51 1.44 12.31 18.60
C SER A 51 1.61 10.88 18.13
N GLU A 52 2.80 10.56 17.61
CA GLU A 52 3.19 9.20 17.20
C GLU A 52 3.05 8.13 18.30
N THR A 53 3.17 8.52 19.57
CA THR A 53 3.03 7.60 20.72
C THR A 53 1.69 7.74 21.44
N SER A 54 0.87 8.71 21.02
CA SER A 54 -0.45 8.98 21.58
C SER A 54 -1.35 9.59 20.50
N PRO A 55 -1.84 8.77 19.54
CA PRO A 55 -2.80 9.24 18.53
C PRO A 55 -4.08 9.80 19.16
N THR A 56 -4.83 10.58 18.41
CA THR A 56 -6.13 11.08 18.87
C THR A 56 -7.08 9.92 19.17
N PRO A 57 -7.88 9.98 20.26
CA PRO A 57 -8.81 8.89 20.58
C PRO A 57 -9.99 8.80 19.60
N ALA A 58 -10.35 9.90 18.95
CA ALA A 58 -11.39 9.95 17.94
C ALA A 58 -10.82 9.64 16.56
N GLU A 59 -11.62 8.92 15.76
CA GLU A 59 -11.36 8.74 14.33
C GLU A 59 -11.56 10.06 13.58
N VAL A 60 -10.79 10.25 12.50
CA VAL A 60 -10.86 11.44 11.65
C VAL A 60 -11.93 11.32 10.56
N ASN A 61 -12.28 10.09 10.16
CA ASN A 61 -13.31 9.83 9.14
C ASN A 61 -14.72 10.13 9.66
N ASP A 62 -15.59 10.57 8.75
CA ASP A 62 -17.00 10.80 9.02
C ASP A 62 -17.82 9.49 9.05
N GLN A 63 -19.14 9.62 9.23
CA GLN A 63 -20.06 8.48 9.27
C GLN A 63 -20.15 7.71 7.94
N MET A 64 -19.68 8.28 6.84
CA MET A 64 -19.61 7.65 5.52
C MET A 64 -18.23 7.03 5.26
N GLY A 65 -17.31 7.11 6.23
CA GLY A 65 -15.93 6.63 6.10
C GLY A 65 -15.05 7.57 5.27
N LEU A 66 -15.44 8.83 5.06
CA LEU A 66 -14.63 9.81 4.34
C LEU A 66 -13.81 10.66 5.30
N ILE A 67 -12.56 10.92 4.95
CA ILE A 67 -11.73 11.88 5.67
C ILE A 67 -12.10 13.29 5.15
N PRO A 68 -12.55 14.22 6.01
CA PRO A 68 -12.88 15.58 5.58
C PRO A 68 -11.70 16.22 4.85
N SER A 69 -11.95 16.80 3.67
CA SER A 69 -10.91 17.33 2.77
C SER A 69 -9.97 18.38 3.40
N GLN A 70 -10.39 19.03 4.48
CA GLN A 70 -9.54 19.94 5.25
C GLN A 70 -8.36 19.26 5.95
N TYR A 71 -8.38 17.93 6.10
CA TYR A 71 -7.31 17.15 6.71
C TYR A 71 -6.38 16.48 5.68
N THR A 72 -6.64 16.63 4.39
CA THR A 72 -5.87 15.95 3.32
C THR A 72 -5.46 16.93 2.24
N GLN A 73 -4.45 16.57 1.47
CA GLN A 73 -3.94 17.39 0.37
C GLN A 73 -4.82 17.25 -0.87
N MET A 74 -5.34 16.04 -1.09
CA MET A 74 -6.32 15.74 -2.14
C MET A 74 -7.63 15.27 -1.48
N PRO A 75 -8.80 15.73 -1.92
CA PRO A 75 -10.07 15.21 -1.40
C PRO A 75 -10.31 13.77 -1.86
N GLY A 76 -11.08 13.01 -1.06
CA GLY A 76 -11.55 11.67 -1.45
C GLY A 76 -10.86 10.50 -0.73
N TRP A 77 -9.90 10.78 0.16
CA TRP A 77 -9.41 9.79 1.11
C TRP A 77 -10.51 9.34 2.06
N GLY A 78 -10.43 8.09 2.49
CA GLY A 78 -11.40 7.48 3.40
C GLY A 78 -10.80 6.33 4.18
N GLY A 79 -11.66 5.58 4.86
CA GLY A 79 -11.31 4.37 5.59
C GLY A 79 -11.97 4.33 6.95
N ALA A 80 -11.43 3.52 7.85
CA ALA A 80 -11.95 3.31 9.19
C ALA A 80 -10.83 3.01 10.18
N GLY A 81 -10.98 3.47 11.43
CA GLY A 81 -9.94 3.34 12.45
C GLY A 81 -8.75 4.28 12.21
N ILE A 82 -8.98 5.42 11.54
CA ILE A 82 -7.91 6.37 11.18
C ILE A 82 -7.88 7.49 12.22
N HIS A 83 -6.72 7.71 12.82
CA HIS A 83 -6.51 8.71 13.87
C HIS A 83 -5.39 9.69 13.48
N GLN A 84 -5.49 10.92 13.96
CA GLN A 84 -4.38 11.88 13.82
C GLN A 84 -3.25 11.50 14.77
N SER A 85 -2.01 11.64 14.31
CA SER A 85 -0.81 11.22 15.04
C SER A 85 0.35 12.18 14.82
N GLY A 86 0.13 13.47 15.06
CA GLY A 86 1.16 14.50 15.10
C GLY A 86 1.94 14.69 13.77
N GLY A 87 1.22 14.72 12.66
CA GLY A 87 1.80 14.81 11.30
C GLY A 87 1.86 13.47 10.56
N SER A 88 1.15 12.46 11.05
CA SER A 88 1.00 11.16 10.38
C SER A 88 -0.40 10.59 10.61
N ALA A 89 -0.81 9.63 9.79
CA ALA A 89 -2.00 8.83 10.00
C ALA A 89 -1.65 7.58 10.83
N TYR A 90 -2.38 7.37 11.93
CA TYR A 90 -2.37 6.11 12.66
C TYR A 90 -3.57 5.27 12.24
N ILE A 91 -3.35 4.00 11.92
CA ILE A 91 -4.39 3.04 11.58
C ILE A 91 -4.52 2.07 12.76
N GLY A 92 -5.64 2.18 13.48
CA GLY A 92 -5.96 1.35 14.64
C GLY A 92 -6.88 0.18 14.31
N PHE A 93 -7.42 -0.44 15.35
CA PHE A 93 -8.48 -1.44 15.21
C PHE A 93 -9.85 -0.78 15.12
N ILE A 94 -10.73 -1.40 14.35
CA ILE A 94 -12.14 -1.05 14.25
C ILE A 94 -12.96 -2.09 15.01
N LYS A 95 -14.00 -1.62 15.72
CA LYS A 95 -14.91 -2.51 16.47
C LYS A 95 -16.07 -2.91 15.57
N SER A 96 -16.26 -4.22 15.41
CA SER A 96 -17.43 -4.79 14.75
C SER A 96 -18.26 -5.62 15.74
N PRO A 97 -19.53 -5.95 15.43
CA PRO A 97 -20.32 -6.88 16.23
C PRO A 97 -19.69 -8.28 16.37
N TYR A 98 -18.69 -8.59 15.53
CA TYR A 98 -18.04 -9.89 15.46
C TYR A 98 -16.63 -9.90 16.10
N GLY A 99 -16.12 -8.75 16.54
CA GLY A 99 -14.81 -8.64 17.17
C GLY A 99 -14.11 -7.33 16.84
N GLU A 100 -12.79 -7.34 16.94
CA GLU A 100 -11.93 -6.27 16.45
C GLU A 100 -11.35 -6.66 15.09
N ASP A 101 -11.53 -5.80 14.10
CA ASP A 101 -10.95 -5.93 12.77
C ASP A 101 -9.83 -4.88 12.61
N THR A 102 -8.89 -5.11 11.69
CA THR A 102 -7.84 -4.11 11.40
C THR A 102 -8.46 -2.94 10.65
N GLY A 103 -8.12 -1.71 11.05
CA GLY A 103 -8.48 -0.52 10.31
C GLY A 103 -7.81 -0.46 8.95
N PHE A 104 -8.23 0.50 8.14
CA PHE A 104 -7.67 0.67 6.80
C PHE A 104 -7.82 2.13 6.37
N ILE A 105 -6.97 2.55 5.44
CA ILE A 105 -7.06 3.82 4.75
C ILE A 105 -7.25 3.55 3.26
N THR A 106 -8.04 4.38 2.60
CA THR A 106 -8.30 4.28 1.16
C THR A 106 -7.94 5.56 0.45
N THR A 107 -7.37 5.44 -0.74
CA THR A 107 -7.05 6.59 -1.58
C THR A 107 -8.30 7.20 -2.23
N PRO A 108 -8.21 8.46 -2.70
CA PRO A 108 -9.10 8.96 -3.74
C PRO A 108 -9.10 8.01 -4.95
N PRO A 109 -10.19 7.97 -5.73
CA PRO A 109 -10.21 7.20 -6.97
C PRO A 109 -9.23 7.80 -7.98
N ALA A 110 -8.50 6.94 -8.69
CA ALA A 110 -7.55 7.36 -9.70
C ALA A 110 -7.58 6.45 -10.93
N ASP A 111 -7.27 7.04 -12.08
CA ASP A 111 -7.03 6.29 -13.31
C ASP A 111 -5.61 5.68 -13.27
N LEU A 112 -5.56 4.39 -12.96
CA LEU A 112 -4.37 3.56 -12.97
C LEU A 112 -4.34 2.61 -14.17
N SER A 113 -5.17 2.83 -15.20
CA SER A 113 -5.26 1.96 -16.39
C SER A 113 -4.08 2.11 -17.35
N GLY A 114 -3.35 3.22 -17.24
CA GLY A 114 -2.12 3.47 -17.99
C GLY A 114 -1.05 2.40 -17.78
N ASN A 115 -0.06 2.33 -18.68
CA ASN A 115 1.04 1.37 -18.59
C ASN A 115 0.57 -0.09 -18.40
N SER A 116 -0.49 -0.48 -19.13
CA SER A 116 -1.13 -1.79 -19.00
C SER A 116 -1.56 -2.14 -17.57
N GLY A 117 -2.05 -1.13 -16.83
CA GLY A 117 -2.47 -1.27 -15.44
C GLY A 117 -1.32 -1.38 -14.44
N THR A 118 -0.07 -1.11 -14.82
CA THR A 118 1.09 -1.23 -13.93
C THR A 118 1.43 0.12 -13.31
N TYR A 119 1.48 0.18 -11.99
CA TYR A 119 1.73 1.40 -11.21
C TYR A 119 2.59 1.10 -9.98
N THR A 120 3.16 2.16 -9.41
CA THR A 120 4.03 2.08 -8.23
C THR A 120 3.44 2.90 -7.10
N ILE A 121 3.39 2.30 -5.91
CA ILE A 121 3.00 2.93 -4.67
C ILE A 121 4.29 3.17 -3.87
N ARG A 122 4.46 4.39 -3.36
CA ARG A 122 5.53 4.74 -2.44
C ARG A 122 4.92 5.34 -1.19
N PHE A 123 5.32 4.85 -0.03
CA PHE A 123 4.84 5.35 1.25
C PHE A 123 5.89 5.13 2.33
N ARG A 124 5.79 5.92 3.40
CA ARG A 124 6.61 5.76 4.60
C ARG A 124 5.72 5.26 5.72
N ALA A 125 6.12 4.18 6.39
CA ALA A 125 5.33 3.57 7.45
C ALA A 125 6.22 2.94 8.52
N ARG A 126 5.63 2.70 9.69
CA ARG A 126 6.17 1.80 10.73
C ARG A 126 5.02 1.10 11.45
N SER A 127 5.30 -0.08 11.98
CA SER A 127 4.47 -0.77 12.95
C SER A 127 4.67 -0.17 14.35
N VAL A 128 3.65 -0.30 15.19
CA VAL A 128 3.76 -0.07 16.64
C VAL A 128 4.27 -1.30 17.40
N LEU A 129 4.24 -2.47 16.77
CA LEU A 129 4.74 -3.74 17.31
C LEU A 129 6.24 -3.84 17.08
N THR A 130 6.95 -4.38 18.07
CA THR A 130 8.41 -4.52 18.03
C THR A 130 8.92 -5.45 16.94
N GLU A 131 8.12 -6.44 16.58
CA GLU A 131 8.38 -7.47 15.58
C GLU A 131 7.99 -7.03 14.15
N GLY A 132 7.33 -5.87 14.01
CA GLY A 132 6.75 -5.42 12.75
C GLY A 132 5.31 -5.90 12.55
N ASP A 133 4.75 -5.59 11.38
CA ASP A 133 3.40 -5.96 10.95
C ASP A 133 3.39 -6.38 9.49
N GLU A 134 2.26 -6.93 9.04
CA GLU A 134 1.95 -7.12 7.62
C GLU A 134 0.93 -6.07 7.16
N LEU A 135 1.25 -5.36 6.08
CA LEU A 135 0.34 -4.44 5.42
C LEU A 135 -0.19 -5.07 4.13
N LEU A 136 -1.51 -5.25 4.05
CA LEU A 136 -2.19 -5.63 2.81
C LEU A 136 -2.52 -4.38 2.00
N ILE A 137 -2.06 -4.35 0.75
CA ILE A 137 -2.38 -3.31 -0.22
C ILE A 137 -3.30 -3.93 -1.27
N SER A 138 -4.49 -3.35 -1.47
CA SER A 138 -5.51 -3.89 -2.34
C SER A 138 -5.98 -2.86 -3.35
N ASN A 139 -6.02 -3.23 -4.61
CA ASN A 139 -6.72 -2.48 -5.63
C ASN A 139 -8.19 -2.91 -5.68
N PHE A 140 -9.10 -1.96 -5.52
CA PHE A 140 -10.53 -2.22 -5.59
C PHE A 140 -11.31 -1.15 -6.37
N ASP A 141 -12.44 -1.57 -6.93
CA ASP A 141 -13.46 -0.73 -7.55
C ASP A 141 -14.77 -0.87 -6.78
N PRO A 142 -15.15 0.12 -5.94
CA PRO A 142 -16.38 0.02 -5.15
C PRO A 142 -17.66 0.04 -6.01
N GLU A 143 -17.58 0.43 -7.27
CA GLU A 143 -18.71 0.45 -8.20
C GLU A 143 -18.88 -0.88 -8.95
N SER A 144 -17.91 -1.79 -8.85
CA SER A 144 -17.92 -3.10 -9.51
C SER A 144 -18.66 -4.17 -8.70
N SER A 145 -19.33 -5.09 -9.40
CA SER A 145 -19.91 -6.30 -8.78
C SER A 145 -18.87 -7.26 -8.20
N THR A 146 -17.61 -7.13 -8.61
CA THR A 146 -16.45 -7.83 -8.05
C THR A 146 -15.42 -6.77 -7.67
N PRO A 147 -15.55 -6.16 -6.48
CA PRO A 147 -14.84 -4.94 -6.17
C PRO A 147 -13.34 -5.16 -6.00
N TYR A 148 -12.91 -6.31 -5.47
CA TYR A 148 -11.50 -6.64 -5.32
C TYR A 148 -10.87 -7.07 -6.64
N ILE A 149 -9.82 -6.36 -7.07
CA ILE A 149 -9.14 -6.60 -8.35
C ILE A 149 -7.84 -7.35 -8.12
N SER A 150 -6.96 -6.80 -7.30
CA SER A 150 -5.65 -7.37 -7.00
C SER A 150 -5.21 -6.98 -5.59
N SER A 151 -4.31 -7.77 -4.99
CA SER A 151 -3.72 -7.43 -3.71
C SER A 151 -2.31 -7.98 -3.56
N THR A 152 -1.53 -7.35 -2.69
CA THR A 152 -0.23 -7.82 -2.25
C THR A 152 -0.01 -7.48 -0.79
N ALA A 153 0.68 -8.34 -0.08
CA ALA A 153 1.09 -8.08 1.30
C ALA A 153 2.57 -7.70 1.33
N ILE A 154 2.94 -6.79 2.23
CA ILE A 154 4.33 -6.51 2.56
C ILE A 154 4.52 -6.53 4.08
N VAL A 155 5.73 -6.89 4.52
CA VAL A 155 6.11 -6.77 5.93
C VAL A 155 6.64 -5.36 6.17
N ILE A 156 6.12 -4.68 7.18
CA ILE A 156 6.61 -3.40 7.68
C ILE A 156 7.33 -3.59 9.03
N THR A 157 8.36 -2.80 9.28
CA THR A 157 9.15 -2.85 10.51
C THR A 157 8.63 -1.85 11.55
N ASN A 158 9.15 -1.92 12.78
CA ASN A 158 8.84 -0.98 13.85
C ASN A 158 9.53 0.39 13.71
N GLU A 159 10.31 0.59 12.64
CA GLU A 159 11.05 1.81 12.35
C GLU A 159 10.49 2.49 11.10
N TRP A 160 10.48 3.83 11.09
CA TRP A 160 10.02 4.59 9.94
C TRP A 160 10.85 4.30 8.70
N THR A 161 10.26 3.56 7.76
CA THR A 161 10.93 3.06 6.57
C THR A 161 10.11 3.46 5.33
N GLU A 162 10.81 3.79 4.25
CA GLU A 162 10.18 3.99 2.94
C GLU A 162 10.00 2.65 2.23
N TYR A 163 8.79 2.39 1.74
CA TYR A 163 8.43 1.21 0.97
C TYR A 163 8.07 1.62 -0.45
N THR A 164 8.46 0.79 -1.41
CA THR A 164 8.07 0.91 -2.81
C THR A 164 7.48 -0.42 -3.26
N VAL A 165 6.23 -0.37 -3.73
CA VAL A 165 5.48 -1.56 -4.15
C VAL A 165 5.01 -1.36 -5.58
N GLU A 166 5.37 -2.28 -6.47
CA GLU A 166 4.82 -2.34 -7.82
C GLU A 166 3.58 -3.23 -7.80
N MET A 167 2.48 -2.72 -8.35
CA MET A 167 1.24 -3.47 -8.54
C MET A 167 0.83 -3.41 -10.01
N ASN A 168 -0.02 -4.36 -10.40
CA ASN A 168 -0.60 -4.44 -11.72
C ASN A 168 -2.15 -4.48 -11.62
N GLN A 169 -2.80 -4.47 -12.78
CA GLN A 169 -4.27 -4.47 -12.93
C GLN A 169 -4.96 -3.19 -12.45
N GLY A 170 -4.27 -2.05 -12.48
CA GLY A 170 -4.89 -0.74 -12.33
C GLY A 170 -5.95 -0.50 -13.42
N ILE A 171 -7.02 0.20 -13.05
CA ILE A 171 -8.15 0.54 -13.91
C ILE A 171 -8.47 2.04 -13.81
N GLU A 172 -9.42 2.54 -14.59
CA GLU A 172 -9.80 3.96 -14.63
C GLU A 172 -10.33 4.53 -13.30
N LYS A 173 -10.79 3.66 -12.39
CA LYS A 173 -11.40 4.03 -11.10
C LYS A 173 -10.80 3.26 -9.92
N SER A 174 -9.52 2.92 -10.00
CA SER A 174 -8.83 2.21 -8.92
C SER A 174 -8.85 3.01 -7.62
N ARG A 175 -9.09 2.31 -6.51
CA ARG A 175 -8.81 2.75 -5.15
C ARG A 175 -7.84 1.77 -4.50
N LEU A 176 -6.92 2.30 -3.71
CA LEU A 176 -5.90 1.54 -2.98
C LEU A 176 -6.15 1.62 -1.47
#